data_AF-A0A453MTM5-F1
#
_entry.id   AF-A0A453MTM5-F1
#
_cell.length_a   1.000
_cell.length_b   1.000
_cell.length_c   1.000
_cell.angle_alpha   90.00
_cell.angle_beta   90.00
_cell.angle_gamma   90.00
#
_symmetry.space_group_name_H-M   'P 1'
#
loop_
_entity.id
_entity.type
_entity.pdbx_description
1 polymer ?
#
loop_
_entity_poly.entity_id
_entity_poly.type
_entity_poly.pdbx_seq_one_letter_code
_entity_poly.pdbx_strand_id
1 'polypeptide(L)'
;MEAQLSRPLMALRLIFLLCFFSALARCCRFLAAEAAPTLVTRLPGLDGALPFRLETGHVFLVRHVRSWTHCKQLHFVHGRYVIVDEEKGSELFYYFIESEGDPRRDPVVLWLTGGDRCSVLRALLFEIGPLKIIGEPYNGTIPRLRYHPYSWTKVASILFVDSPVGAGFSFSRNPTGYHVGEVSSSLQLKKFLTKVGSTFLLGNPRIFSGPGKIAASLSKLFSNLKLVGSYHLA
;
A
#
# COMPACT_ATOMS: atom_id res chain seq x y z
N MET A 1 -65.98 11.82 -24.89
CA MET A 1 -65.01 12.86 -25.31
C MET A 1 -63.61 12.37 -24.97
N GLU A 2 -63.01 11.57 -25.85
CA GLU A 2 -61.59 11.20 -25.75
C GLU A 2 -60.75 12.27 -26.46
N ALA A 3 -59.78 12.82 -25.75
CA ALA A 3 -58.86 13.82 -26.28
C ALA A 3 -57.76 13.13 -27.11
N GLN A 4 -57.72 13.44 -28.41
CA GLN A 4 -56.65 13.08 -29.34
C GLN A 4 -55.32 13.76 -28.94
N LEU A 5 -54.47 13.04 -28.22
CA LEU A 5 -53.11 13.47 -27.90
C LEU A 5 -52.23 13.37 -29.16
N SER A 6 -51.77 14.52 -29.67
CA SER A 6 -51.15 14.65 -30.99
C SER A 6 -49.78 13.94 -31.07
N ARG A 7 -49.60 13.16 -32.15
CA ARG A 7 -48.40 12.37 -32.49
C ARG A 7 -47.04 13.13 -32.46
N PRO A 8 -46.90 14.43 -32.77
CA PRO A 8 -45.59 15.11 -32.72
C PRO A 8 -45.04 15.29 -31.29
N LEU A 9 -45.90 15.27 -30.26
CA LEU A 9 -45.47 15.44 -28.86
C LEU A 9 -44.73 14.20 -28.32
N MET A 10 -45.08 13.01 -28.82
CA MET A 10 -44.42 11.75 -28.46
C MET A 10 -43.03 11.62 -29.08
N ALA A 11 -42.86 12.07 -30.33
CA ALA A 11 -41.56 12.07 -31.01
C ALA A 11 -40.55 13.02 -30.32
N LEU A 12 -41.00 14.20 -29.88
CA LEU A 12 -40.15 15.15 -29.16
C LEU A 12 -39.73 14.63 -27.78
N ARG A 13 -40.61 13.90 -27.07
CA ARG A 13 -40.27 13.20 -25.83
C ARG A 13 -39.25 12.07 -26.04
N LEU A 14 -39.37 11.32 -27.13
CA LEU A 14 -38.44 10.23 -27.45
C LEU A 14 -37.04 10.77 -27.80
N ILE A 15 -36.96 11.87 -28.56
CA ILE A 15 -35.69 12.54 -28.88
C ILE A 15 -35.04 13.12 -27.62
N PHE A 16 -35.81 13.73 -26.73
CA PHE A 16 -35.28 14.21 -25.44
C PHE A 16 -34.71 13.07 -24.59
N LEU A 17 -35.42 11.94 -24.51
CA LEU A 17 -34.97 10.74 -23.80
C LEU A 17 -33.70 10.15 -24.43
N LEU A 18 -33.66 9.99 -25.77
CA LEU A 18 -32.48 9.46 -26.46
C LEU A 18 -31.27 10.39 -26.38
N CYS A 19 -31.47 11.71 -26.44
CA CYS A 19 -30.43 12.70 -26.21
C CYS A 19 -29.89 12.64 -24.78
N PHE A 20 -30.78 12.50 -23.78
CA PHE A 20 -30.43 12.36 -22.37
C PHE A 20 -29.65 11.07 -22.09
N PHE A 21 -30.06 9.93 -22.66
CA PHE A 21 -29.33 8.67 -22.58
C PHE A 21 -27.97 8.72 -23.31
N SER A 22 -27.88 9.42 -24.45
CA SER A 22 -26.60 9.60 -25.16
C SER A 22 -25.63 10.54 -24.43
N ALA A 23 -26.14 11.49 -23.63
CA ALA A 23 -25.35 12.38 -22.80
C ALA A 23 -24.84 11.65 -21.54
N LEU A 24 -25.67 10.81 -20.91
CA LEU A 24 -25.25 9.92 -19.83
C LEU A 24 -24.20 8.90 -20.30
N ALA A 25 -24.35 8.31 -21.49
CA ALA A 25 -23.40 7.35 -22.05
C ALA A 25 -22.05 8.00 -22.45
N ARG A 26 -22.05 9.30 -22.79
CA ARG A 26 -20.82 10.08 -23.01
C ARG A 26 -20.10 10.43 -21.72
N CYS A 27 -20.83 10.55 -20.60
CA CYS A 27 -20.23 10.82 -19.28
C CYS A 27 -19.46 9.59 -18.74
N CYS A 28 -19.89 8.36 -19.05
CA CYS A 28 -19.23 7.13 -18.60
C CYS A 28 -17.91 6.78 -19.34
N ARG A 29 -17.49 7.56 -20.34
CA ARG A 29 -16.19 7.37 -21.03
C ARG A 29 -15.06 8.22 -20.46
N PHE A 30 -15.30 8.95 -19.36
CA PHE A 30 -14.24 9.65 -18.67
C PHE A 30 -13.48 8.66 -17.77
N LEU A 31 -12.36 8.20 -18.31
CA LEU A 31 -11.25 7.51 -17.66
C LEU A 31 -11.50 7.13 -16.20
N ALA A 32 -11.77 5.84 -15.96
CA ALA A 32 -11.18 5.19 -14.81
C ALA A 32 -9.66 5.23 -15.03
N ALA A 33 -9.03 6.34 -14.60
CA ALA A 33 -7.59 6.39 -14.48
C ALA A 33 -7.21 5.47 -13.33
N GLU A 34 -6.92 4.22 -13.67
CA GLU A 34 -6.24 3.29 -12.78
C GLU A 34 -4.86 3.86 -12.51
N ALA A 35 -4.73 4.64 -11.42
CA ALA A 35 -3.46 5.05 -10.86
C ALA A 35 -2.62 3.80 -10.55
N ALA A 36 -1.71 3.48 -11.46
CA ALA A 36 -0.79 2.36 -11.34
C ALA A 36 0.13 2.55 -10.11
N PRO A 37 0.58 1.45 -9.47
CA PRO A 37 1.62 1.52 -8.44
C PRO A 37 2.82 2.32 -8.95
N THR A 38 3.40 3.18 -8.10
CA THR A 38 4.58 3.95 -8.49
C THR A 38 5.78 3.01 -8.47
N LEU A 39 6.07 2.42 -9.62
CA LEU A 39 7.24 1.60 -9.83
C LEU A 39 8.50 2.46 -9.72
N VAL A 40 9.32 2.17 -8.73
CA VAL A 40 10.60 2.86 -8.55
C VAL A 40 11.62 2.26 -9.51
N THR A 41 12.04 3.03 -10.50
CA THR A 41 12.99 2.58 -11.54
C THR A 41 14.43 2.98 -11.25
N ARG A 42 14.65 3.99 -10.41
CA ARG A 42 15.98 4.48 -10.00
C ARG A 42 15.95 4.92 -8.55
N LEU A 43 17.05 4.69 -7.84
CA LEU A 43 17.25 5.12 -6.46
C LEU A 43 18.50 6.02 -6.36
N PRO A 44 18.44 7.14 -5.62
CA PRO A 44 19.63 7.94 -5.34
C PRO A 44 20.72 7.10 -4.67
N GLY A 45 21.96 7.23 -5.15
CA GLY A 45 23.11 6.48 -4.65
C GLY A 45 23.29 5.10 -5.27
N LEU A 46 22.31 4.54 -6.00
CA LEU A 46 22.47 3.30 -6.76
C LEU A 46 22.89 3.60 -8.21
N ASP A 47 23.97 2.96 -8.66
CA ASP A 47 24.45 3.10 -10.02
C ASP A 47 23.54 2.31 -11.00
N GLY A 48 22.89 3.02 -11.93
CA GLY A 48 22.07 2.41 -12.99
C GLY A 48 20.57 2.29 -12.67
N ALA A 49 19.89 1.38 -13.38
CA ALA A 49 18.48 1.07 -13.15
C ALA A 49 18.33 0.06 -12.01
N LEU A 50 17.18 0.10 -11.33
CA LEU A 50 16.89 -0.84 -10.25
C LEU A 50 16.76 -2.27 -10.80
N PRO A 51 17.54 -3.25 -10.31
CA PRO A 51 17.53 -4.62 -10.86
C PRO A 51 16.38 -5.48 -10.33
N PHE A 52 15.52 -4.94 -9.46
CA PHE A 52 14.36 -5.60 -8.88
C PHE A 52 13.15 -4.66 -8.91
N ARG A 53 11.96 -5.24 -8.82
CA ARG A 53 10.72 -4.47 -8.79
C ARG A 53 10.45 -3.97 -7.38
N LEU A 54 10.54 -2.66 -7.20
CA LEU A 54 10.19 -1.98 -5.96
C LEU A 54 8.94 -1.14 -6.15
N GLU A 55 7.93 -1.42 -5.34
CA GLU A 55 6.71 -0.65 -5.23
C GLU A 55 6.68 0.07 -3.89
N THR A 56 6.27 1.33 -3.93
CA THR A 56 5.99 2.13 -2.73
C THR A 56 4.57 2.66 -2.82
N GLY A 57 3.99 2.98 -1.67
CA GLY A 57 2.55 2.89 -1.46
C GLY A 57 1.62 3.44 -2.54
N HIS A 58 0.58 2.67 -2.85
CA HIS A 58 -0.73 3.17 -3.26
C HIS A 58 -1.79 2.19 -2.75
N VAL A 59 -2.76 2.68 -1.98
CA VAL A 59 -3.98 1.91 -1.68
C VAL A 59 -5.18 2.75 -2.12
N PHE A 60 -5.90 2.25 -3.12
CA PHE A 60 -7.19 2.78 -3.52
C PHE A 60 -8.19 2.60 -2.38
N LEU A 61 -8.55 3.69 -1.71
CA LEU A 61 -9.75 3.72 -0.90
C LEU A 61 -10.88 4.30 -1.74
N VAL A 62 -11.75 3.42 -2.26
CA VAL A 62 -13.07 3.85 -2.74
C VAL A 62 -13.85 4.33 -1.51
N ARG A 63 -13.87 5.63 -1.26
CA ARG A 63 -14.78 6.23 -0.28
C ARG A 63 -16.20 6.10 -0.79
N HIS A 64 -16.93 5.11 -0.29
CA HIS A 64 -18.37 5.01 -0.51
C HIS A 64 -19.08 6.04 0.39
N VAL A 65 -19.05 7.32 0.01
CA VAL A 65 -19.92 8.32 0.64
C VAL A 65 -21.36 8.00 0.22
N ARG A 66 -22.20 7.65 1.20
CA ARG A 66 -23.66 7.57 1.03
C ARG A 66 -24.21 9.00 1.04
N SER A 67 -24.41 9.57 -0.13
CA SER A 67 -25.46 10.56 -0.33
C SER A 67 -25.92 10.53 -1.78
N TRP A 68 -27.23 10.52 -1.95
CA TRP A 68 -27.93 10.55 -3.23
C TRP A 68 -27.99 11.99 -3.72
N THR A 69 -27.93 12.15 -5.04
CA THR A 69 -28.02 13.39 -5.83
C THR A 69 -26.73 14.22 -5.95
N HIS A 70 -26.41 14.52 -7.22
CA HIS A 70 -25.27 15.23 -7.77
C HIS A 70 -23.94 14.47 -7.93
N CYS A 71 -23.41 14.61 -9.14
CA CYS A 71 -22.20 14.00 -9.68
C CYS A 71 -21.08 13.97 -8.63
N LYS A 72 -20.67 12.77 -8.21
CA LYS A 72 -19.56 12.60 -7.27
C LYS A 72 -18.27 13.09 -7.93
N GLN A 73 -17.77 14.23 -7.46
CA GLN A 73 -16.34 14.50 -7.55
C GLN A 73 -15.65 13.42 -6.70
N LEU A 74 -15.11 12.38 -7.35
CA LEU A 74 -14.17 11.49 -6.68
C LEU A 74 -12.96 12.33 -6.28
N HIS A 75 -12.82 12.61 -4.99
CA HIS A 75 -11.57 13.14 -4.47
C HIS A 75 -10.56 11.99 -4.43
N PHE A 76 -9.74 11.90 -5.48
CA PHE A 76 -8.60 11.00 -5.55
C PHE A 76 -7.48 11.56 -4.66
N VAL A 77 -7.40 11.11 -3.40
CA VAL A 77 -6.21 11.36 -2.59
C VAL A 77 -5.13 10.41 -3.10
N HIS A 78 -4.21 10.95 -3.89
CA HIS A 78 -3.01 10.25 -4.36
C HIS A 78 -2.05 10.10 -3.18
N GLY A 79 -2.32 9.14 -2.30
CA GLY A 79 -1.56 8.91 -1.08
C GLY A 79 -0.59 7.74 -1.24
N ARG A 80 0.69 8.00 -1.00
CA ARG A 80 1.78 7.00 -0.96
C ARG A 80 1.75 6.10 0.29
N TYR A 81 0.61 6.03 0.96
CA TYR A 81 0.44 5.55 2.33
C TYR A 81 -0.92 4.89 2.52
N VAL A 82 -1.04 4.05 3.55
CA VAL A 82 -2.27 3.35 3.90
C VAL A 82 -2.83 3.93 5.19
N ILE A 83 -4.02 4.52 5.11
CA ILE A 83 -4.71 5.06 6.29
C ILE A 83 -5.08 3.89 7.22
N VAL A 84 -4.69 3.95 8.49
CA VAL A 84 -5.02 2.95 9.53
C VAL A 84 -5.87 3.52 10.67
N ASP A 85 -5.96 4.84 10.75
CA ASP A 85 -6.82 5.55 11.68
C ASP A 85 -7.38 6.80 10.98
N GLU A 86 -8.65 6.74 10.59
CA GLU A 86 -9.33 7.82 9.90
C GLU A 86 -9.59 9.04 10.80
N GLU A 87 -9.79 8.83 12.10
CA GLU A 87 -10.11 9.90 13.06
C GLU A 87 -8.87 10.74 13.34
N LYS A 88 -7.73 10.07 13.56
CA LYS A 88 -6.45 10.74 13.85
C LYS A 88 -5.67 11.10 12.57
N GLY A 89 -6.14 10.60 11.42
CA GLY A 89 -5.44 10.73 10.15
C GLY A 89 -4.08 10.06 10.19
N SER A 90 -4.00 8.86 10.76
CA SER A 90 -2.76 8.09 10.87
C SER A 90 -2.60 7.16 9.68
N GLU A 91 -1.40 7.19 9.09
CA GLU A 91 -1.07 6.55 7.83
C GLU A 91 0.24 5.77 7.96
N LEU A 92 0.25 4.52 7.47
CA LEU A 92 1.45 3.69 7.44
C LEU A 92 2.09 3.68 6.05
N PHE A 93 3.42 3.73 6.04
CA PHE A 93 4.25 3.60 4.86
C PHE A 93 4.74 2.17 4.67
N TYR A 94 4.94 1.76 3.41
CA TYR A 94 5.50 0.46 3.10
C TYR A 94 6.38 0.48 1.85
N TYR A 95 7.32 -0.47 1.82
CA TYR A 95 8.05 -0.88 0.63
C TYR A 95 7.64 -2.31 0.29
N PHE A 96 7.24 -2.57 -0.95
CA PHE A 96 7.00 -3.91 -1.44
C PHE A 96 8.04 -4.25 -2.51
N ILE A 97 8.83 -5.29 -2.26
CA ILE A 97 9.79 -5.82 -3.23
C ILE A 97 9.30 -7.18 -3.68
N GLU A 98 9.03 -7.29 -4.97
CA GLU A 98 8.62 -8.56 -5.57
C GLU A 98 9.80 -9.53 -5.60
N SER A 99 9.52 -10.84 -5.49
CA SER A 99 10.56 -11.87 -5.59
C SER A 99 11.30 -11.75 -6.92
N GLU A 100 12.62 -11.91 -6.88
CA GLU A 100 13.46 -11.98 -8.07
C GLU A 100 13.47 -13.40 -8.69
N GLY A 101 12.90 -14.38 -7.98
CA GLY A 101 12.71 -15.76 -8.43
C GLY A 101 11.42 -15.93 -9.23
N ASP A 102 10.43 -16.60 -8.66
CA ASP A 102 9.08 -16.75 -9.25
C ASP A 102 8.04 -16.08 -8.34
N PRO A 103 7.70 -14.80 -8.58
CA PRO A 103 6.74 -14.06 -7.76
C PRO A 103 5.37 -14.71 -7.57
N ARG A 104 4.96 -15.58 -8.50
CA ARG A 104 3.65 -16.24 -8.46
C ARG A 104 3.65 -17.45 -7.53
N ARG A 105 4.82 -18.04 -7.29
CA ARG A 105 4.99 -19.25 -6.45
C ARG A 105 5.67 -18.95 -5.13
N ASP A 106 6.53 -17.95 -5.12
CA ASP A 106 7.31 -17.56 -3.95
C ASP A 106 6.41 -16.94 -2.86
N PRO A 107 6.71 -17.16 -1.58
CA PRO A 107 5.91 -16.65 -0.49
C PRO A 107 6.01 -15.13 -0.35
N VAL A 108 4.97 -14.52 0.23
CA VAL A 108 4.96 -13.10 0.64
C VAL A 108 5.29 -12.99 2.13
N VAL A 109 6.44 -12.41 2.45
CA VAL A 109 6.95 -12.16 3.81
C VAL A 109 6.54 -10.76 4.27
N LEU A 110 6.03 -10.60 5.51
CA LEU A 110 5.79 -9.28 6.12
C LEU A 110 6.93 -8.94 7.06
N TRP A 111 7.85 -8.09 6.64
CA TRP A 111 8.94 -7.69 7.52
C TRP A 111 8.57 -6.48 8.37
N LEU A 112 8.80 -6.62 9.69
CA LEU A 112 8.71 -5.55 10.67
C LEU A 112 10.06 -5.49 11.38
N THR A 113 10.60 -4.30 11.53
CA THR A 113 11.81 -4.08 12.34
C THR A 113 11.42 -4.04 13.82
N GLY A 114 12.26 -4.62 14.67
CA GLY A 114 12.13 -4.49 16.12
C GLY A 114 12.54 -3.10 16.63
N GLY A 115 12.20 -2.80 17.87
CA GLY A 115 12.48 -1.51 18.51
C GLY A 115 11.32 -0.51 18.38
N ASP A 116 11.23 0.43 19.32
CA ASP A 116 10.16 1.42 19.32
C ASP A 116 10.34 2.40 18.16
N ARG A 117 9.46 2.30 17.15
CA ARG A 117 9.39 3.20 15.98
C ARG A 117 10.63 3.18 15.08
N CYS A 118 11.39 2.10 15.08
CA CYS A 118 12.47 1.94 14.11
C CYS A 118 11.91 1.73 12.70
N SER A 119 12.55 2.33 11.68
CA SER A 119 12.12 2.17 10.30
C SER A 119 12.52 0.82 9.71
N VAL A 120 11.68 0.28 8.83
CA VAL A 120 12.01 -0.89 8.00
C VAL A 120 13.04 -0.62 6.92
N LEU A 121 13.34 0.65 6.65
CA LEU A 121 14.46 1.02 5.77
C LEU A 121 15.80 0.44 6.28
N ARG A 122 15.96 0.28 7.60
CA ARG A 122 17.13 -0.41 8.18
C ARG A 122 17.22 -1.84 7.67
N ALA A 123 16.12 -2.59 7.71
CA ALA A 123 16.11 -3.98 7.27
C ALA A 123 16.37 -4.10 5.76
N LEU A 124 15.86 -3.13 4.99
CA LEU A 124 16.05 -3.05 3.55
C LEU A 124 17.52 -2.79 3.16
N LEU A 125 18.26 -1.99 3.95
CA LEU A 125 19.64 -1.57 3.63
C LEU A 125 20.74 -2.34 4.38
N PHE A 126 20.44 -2.94 5.52
CA PHE A 126 21.45 -3.54 6.41
C PHE A 126 21.20 -5.01 6.74
N GLU A 127 19.99 -5.52 6.57
CA GLU A 127 19.63 -6.88 7.01
C GLU A 127 19.33 -7.77 5.79
N ILE A 128 18.06 -7.86 5.40
CA ILE A 128 17.56 -8.88 4.45
C ILE A 128 17.28 -8.33 3.04
N GLY A 129 17.34 -7.01 2.85
CA GLY A 129 16.98 -6.38 1.58
C GLY A 129 18.03 -6.54 0.48
N PRO A 130 17.65 -6.18 -0.77
CA PRO A 130 18.50 -6.27 -1.97
C PRO A 130 19.48 -5.11 -2.13
N LEU A 131 19.58 -4.21 -1.14
CA LEU A 131 20.47 -3.06 -1.19
C LEU A 131 21.40 -3.07 0.02
N LYS A 132 22.62 -2.58 -0.17
CA LYS A 132 23.58 -2.30 0.90
C LYS A 132 24.20 -0.94 0.71
N ILE A 133 24.37 -0.21 1.82
CA ILE A 133 25.20 0.99 1.84
C ILE A 133 26.66 0.58 1.71
N ILE A 134 27.41 1.28 0.85
CA ILE A 134 28.86 1.11 0.76
C ILE A 134 29.51 1.86 1.93
N GLY A 135 30.30 1.15 2.73
CA GLY A 135 30.97 1.69 3.93
C GLY A 135 32.16 2.59 3.59
N GLU A 136 31.89 3.73 2.96
CA GLU A 136 32.87 4.76 2.64
C GLU A 136 32.80 5.89 3.70
N PRO A 137 33.90 6.62 3.96
CA PRO A 137 33.87 7.79 4.83
C PRO A 137 32.82 8.80 4.36
N TYR A 138 31.98 9.29 5.28
CA TYR A 138 30.94 10.25 4.93
C TYR A 138 31.55 11.56 4.44
N ASN A 139 31.28 11.89 3.19
CA ASN A 139 31.82 13.05 2.49
C ASN A 139 30.79 14.20 2.33
N GLY A 140 29.64 14.12 3.03
CA GLY A 140 28.56 15.09 2.90
C GLY A 140 27.59 14.84 1.73
N THR A 141 27.80 13.79 0.94
CA THR A 141 26.93 13.41 -0.19
C THR A 141 26.03 12.23 0.14
N ILE A 142 25.09 11.92 -0.77
CA ILE A 142 24.19 10.78 -0.62
C ILE A 142 25.03 9.49 -0.56
N PRO A 143 24.86 8.64 0.47
CA PRO A 143 25.59 7.39 0.58
C PRO A 143 25.39 6.53 -0.67
N ARG A 144 26.48 5.97 -1.18
CA ARG A 144 26.41 5.05 -2.31
C ARG A 144 25.76 3.73 -1.88
N LEU A 145 24.93 3.21 -2.76
CA LEU A 145 24.22 1.95 -2.62
C LEU A 145 24.78 0.96 -3.64
N ARG A 146 24.88 -0.29 -3.23
CA ARG A 146 25.15 -1.42 -4.12
C ARG A 146 24.06 -2.47 -3.99
N TYR A 147 23.83 -3.17 -5.08
CA TYR A 147 22.96 -4.32 -5.08
C TYR A 147 23.55 -5.46 -4.23
N HIS A 148 22.70 -6.16 -3.47
CA HIS A 148 23.05 -7.25 -2.59
C HIS A 148 22.47 -8.58 -3.13
N PRO A 149 23.29 -9.46 -3.72
CA PRO A 149 22.80 -10.66 -4.41
C PRO A 149 22.30 -11.76 -3.48
N TYR A 150 22.60 -11.69 -2.18
CA TYR A 150 22.19 -12.67 -1.16
C TYR A 150 21.00 -12.18 -0.33
N SER A 151 20.13 -11.36 -0.90
CA SER A 151 18.92 -10.87 -0.26
C SER A 151 17.85 -11.96 -0.18
N TRP A 152 16.93 -11.80 0.77
CA TRP A 152 15.77 -12.69 0.87
C TRP A 152 14.78 -12.50 -0.29
N THR A 153 14.88 -11.37 -0.99
CA THR A 153 14.10 -11.08 -2.20
C THR A 153 14.41 -12.05 -3.34
N LYS A 154 15.47 -12.86 -3.25
CA LYS A 154 15.75 -13.94 -4.21
C LYS A 154 14.75 -15.09 -4.18
N VAL A 155 14.07 -15.30 -3.06
CA VAL A 155 13.20 -16.47 -2.83
C VAL A 155 11.84 -16.11 -2.23
N ALA A 156 11.55 -14.82 -2.05
CA ALA A 156 10.32 -14.34 -1.45
C ALA A 156 10.02 -12.91 -1.89
N SER A 157 8.74 -12.60 -2.06
CA SER A 157 8.28 -11.21 -2.12
C SER A 157 8.20 -10.67 -0.70
N ILE A 158 8.71 -9.46 -0.45
CA ILE A 158 8.82 -8.92 0.91
C ILE A 158 8.09 -7.59 1.01
N LEU A 159 7.15 -7.54 1.95
CA LEU A 159 6.39 -6.36 2.35
C LEU A 159 7.02 -5.79 3.63
N PHE A 160 7.79 -4.73 3.49
CA PHE A 160 8.37 -3.98 4.60
C PHE A 160 7.39 -2.90 5.04
N VAL A 161 6.97 -2.90 6.31
CA VAL A 161 6.00 -1.91 6.82
C VAL A 161 6.57 -1.13 7.98
N ASP A 162 6.60 0.20 7.84
CA ASP A 162 6.96 1.10 8.94
C ASP A 162 5.80 1.11 9.96
N SER A 163 5.93 0.35 11.05
CA SER A 163 4.90 0.22 12.10
C SER A 163 5.54 0.25 13.48
N PRO A 164 4.93 0.91 14.48
CA PRO A 164 3.66 1.65 14.42
C PRO A 164 3.78 3.02 13.74
N VAL A 165 2.68 3.79 13.72
CA VAL A 165 2.68 5.21 13.35
C VAL A 165 3.80 5.96 14.08
N GLY A 166 4.57 6.78 13.35
CA GLY A 166 5.78 7.45 13.83
C GLY A 166 7.06 6.66 13.60
N ALA A 167 6.99 5.43 13.08
CA ALA A 167 8.15 4.71 12.58
C ALA A 167 8.50 5.18 11.17
N GLY A 168 9.78 5.50 10.91
CA GLY A 168 10.25 5.85 9.58
C GLY A 168 9.42 6.95 8.92
N PHE A 169 8.76 6.60 7.81
CA PHE A 169 7.91 7.53 7.07
C PHE A 169 6.43 7.50 7.48
N SER A 170 6.02 6.56 8.33
CA SER A 170 4.65 6.50 8.85
C SER A 170 4.35 7.65 9.80
N PHE A 171 3.22 8.34 9.61
CA PHE A 171 2.91 9.56 10.35
C PHE A 171 1.43 9.66 10.72
N SER A 172 1.12 10.59 11.63
CA SER A 172 -0.24 10.97 11.99
C SER A 172 -0.40 12.47 11.90
N ARG A 173 -1.54 12.91 11.36
CA ARG A 173 -1.90 14.33 11.26
C ARG A 173 -2.28 14.92 12.62
N ASN A 174 -2.83 14.09 13.51
CA ASN A 174 -3.13 14.47 14.89
C ASN A 174 -2.00 14.00 15.84
N PRO A 175 -1.46 14.87 16.72
CA PRO A 175 -0.46 14.50 17.72
C PRO A 175 -0.87 13.32 18.60
N THR A 176 -2.17 13.21 18.93
CA THR A 176 -2.70 12.11 19.74
C THR A 176 -2.65 10.75 19.04
N GLY A 177 -2.44 10.73 17.72
CA GLY A 177 -2.23 9.51 16.93
C GLY A 177 -0.86 8.90 17.12
N TYR A 178 0.09 9.63 17.71
CA TYR A 178 1.38 9.06 18.12
C TYR A 178 1.29 8.35 19.47
N HIS A 179 0.21 8.48 20.26
CA HIS A 179 0.01 7.67 21.46
C HIS A 179 -0.41 6.23 21.08
N VAL A 180 0.59 5.42 20.74
CA VAL A 180 0.42 4.04 20.29
C VAL A 180 1.13 3.10 21.28
N GLY A 181 0.40 2.11 21.78
CA GLY A 181 0.92 1.00 22.58
C GLY A 181 0.81 -0.31 21.81
N GLU A 182 1.11 -1.43 22.46
CA GLU A 182 1.19 -2.75 21.79
C GLU A 182 -0.14 -3.19 21.15
N VAL A 183 -1.27 -2.95 21.81
CA VAL A 183 -2.59 -3.32 21.28
C VAL A 183 -2.98 -2.42 20.10
N SER A 184 -2.76 -1.11 20.21
CA SER A 184 -3.12 -0.19 19.13
C SER A 184 -2.19 -0.31 17.92
N SER A 185 -0.90 -0.61 18.12
CA SER A 185 0.02 -0.91 17.02
C SER A 185 -0.41 -2.18 16.26
N SER A 186 -0.75 -3.24 17.00
CA SER A 186 -1.26 -4.49 16.41
C SER A 186 -2.55 -4.26 15.62
N LEU A 187 -3.46 -3.41 16.12
CA LEU A 187 -4.70 -3.06 15.43
C LEU A 187 -4.45 -2.24 14.16
N GLN A 188 -3.54 -1.26 14.21
CA GLN A 188 -3.14 -0.48 13.04
C GLN A 188 -2.60 -1.40 11.94
N LEU A 189 -1.72 -2.33 12.30
CA LEU A 189 -1.15 -3.27 11.35
C LEU A 189 -2.19 -4.28 10.82
N LYS A 190 -3.11 -4.76 11.66
CA LYS A 190 -4.24 -5.58 11.19
C LYS A 190 -5.10 -4.86 10.16
N LYS A 191 -5.43 -3.57 10.42
CA LYS A 191 -6.17 -2.74 9.46
C LYS A 191 -5.40 -2.54 8.17
N PHE A 192 -4.10 -2.26 8.27
CA PHE A 192 -3.18 -2.17 7.12
C PHE A 192 -3.25 -3.44 6.27
N LEU A 193 -3.01 -4.61 6.88
CA LEU A 193 -3.01 -5.90 6.18
C LEU A 193 -4.38 -6.25 5.60
N THR A 194 -5.48 -5.81 6.22
CA THR A 194 -6.82 -6.02 5.66
C THR A 194 -7.03 -5.18 4.40
N LYS A 195 -6.57 -3.92 4.39
CA LYS A 195 -6.67 -3.03 3.22
C LYS A 195 -5.77 -3.50 2.08
N VAL A 196 -4.52 -3.80 2.40
CA VAL A 196 -3.47 -4.23 1.47
C VAL A 196 -3.66 -5.68 1.03
N GLY A 197 -4.27 -6.50 1.88
CA GLY A 197 -4.37 -7.95 1.70
C GLY A 197 -5.13 -8.37 0.45
N SER A 198 -6.16 -7.62 0.09
CA SER A 198 -6.90 -7.86 -1.16
C SER A 198 -6.03 -7.73 -2.41
N THR A 199 -4.99 -6.89 -2.37
CA THR A 199 -4.07 -6.65 -3.49
C THR A 199 -2.95 -7.69 -3.57
N PHE A 200 -2.38 -8.10 -2.42
CA PHE A 200 -1.15 -8.90 -2.40
C PHE A 200 -1.33 -10.36 -1.94
N LEU A 201 -2.46 -10.74 -1.32
CA LEU A 201 -2.60 -12.02 -0.61
C LEU A 201 -3.47 -13.08 -1.33
N LEU A 202 -3.83 -12.88 -2.60
CA LEU A 202 -4.72 -13.80 -3.35
C LEU A 202 -4.09 -15.17 -3.70
N GLY A 203 -2.82 -15.43 -3.39
CA GLY A 203 -2.08 -16.60 -3.91
C GLY A 203 -1.67 -17.71 -2.93
N ASN A 204 -1.74 -17.50 -1.60
CA ASN A 204 -1.22 -18.30 -0.46
C ASN A 204 -0.15 -17.55 0.34
N PRO A 205 -0.53 -16.65 1.25
CA PRO A 205 0.44 -15.86 1.99
C PRO A 205 1.01 -16.65 3.18
N ARG A 206 2.26 -17.08 3.06
CA ARG A 206 3.06 -17.43 4.24
C ARG A 206 3.70 -16.16 4.77
N ILE A 207 3.01 -15.48 5.66
CA ILE A 207 3.50 -14.24 6.24
C ILE A 207 4.48 -14.57 7.37
N PHE A 208 5.77 -14.32 7.11
CA PHE A 208 6.82 -14.40 8.12
C PHE A 208 7.07 -13.01 8.67
N SER A 209 7.27 -12.88 10.00
CA SER A 209 7.50 -11.59 10.66
C SER A 209 8.92 -11.53 11.23
N GLY A 210 9.54 -10.35 11.13
CA GLY A 210 10.90 -10.09 11.64
C GLY A 210 11.00 -10.10 13.18
N PRO A 211 12.20 -9.90 13.74
CA PRO A 211 12.41 -9.93 15.18
C PRO A 211 11.73 -8.74 15.87
N GLY A 212 10.72 -8.98 16.72
CA GLY A 212 10.08 -7.92 17.51
C GLY A 212 8.87 -8.38 18.33
N LYS A 213 8.53 -7.66 19.40
CA LYS A 213 7.39 -7.97 20.29
C LYS A 213 6.04 -7.94 19.56
N ILE A 214 5.89 -7.04 18.59
CA ILE A 214 4.65 -6.87 17.79
C ILE A 214 4.40 -8.09 16.89
N ALA A 215 5.46 -8.71 16.36
CA ALA A 215 5.39 -9.92 15.54
C ALA A 215 4.69 -11.08 16.29
N ALA A 216 5.04 -11.27 17.56
CA ALA A 216 4.45 -12.30 18.42
C ALA A 216 2.95 -12.07 18.64
N SER A 217 2.54 -10.82 18.90
CA SER A 217 1.13 -10.45 19.11
C SER A 217 0.27 -10.60 17.85
N LEU A 218 0.85 -10.41 16.65
CA LEU A 218 0.13 -10.61 15.38
C LEU A 218 -0.19 -12.07 15.07
N SER A 219 0.67 -13.01 15.46
CA SER A 219 0.40 -14.44 15.26
C SER A 219 -0.84 -14.93 15.98
N LYS A 220 -1.13 -14.32 17.14
CA LYS A 220 -2.36 -14.59 17.89
C LYS A 220 -3.59 -13.98 17.20
N LEU A 221 -3.42 -12.87 16.47
CA LEU A 221 -4.51 -12.16 15.79
C LEU A 221 -4.87 -12.76 14.43
N PHE A 222 -3.96 -13.51 13.82
CA PHE A 222 -4.16 -14.17 12.54
C PHE A 222 -3.73 -15.62 12.64
N SER A 223 -4.69 -16.53 12.81
CA SER A 223 -4.46 -17.98 12.91
C SER A 223 -3.74 -18.60 11.71
N ASN A 224 -3.74 -17.94 10.55
CA ASN A 224 -3.08 -18.41 9.32
C ASN A 224 -1.63 -17.91 9.16
N LEU A 225 -1.13 -17.07 10.06
CA LEU A 225 0.23 -16.53 10.02
C LEU A 225 1.23 -17.56 10.57
N LYS A 226 2.11 -18.09 9.71
CA LYS A 226 3.27 -18.89 10.16
C LYS A 226 4.41 -17.96 10.57
N LEU A 227 4.56 -17.72 11.88
CA LEU A 227 5.78 -17.09 12.40
C LEU A 227 6.96 -18.05 12.27
N VAL A 228 8.05 -17.57 11.67
CA VAL A 228 9.36 -18.22 11.80
C VAL A 228 10.29 -17.23 12.46
N GLY A 229 10.67 -17.57 13.71
CA GLY A 229 11.89 -17.16 14.40
C GLY A 229 12.12 -15.67 14.59
N SER A 230 12.06 -15.20 15.84
CA SER A 230 12.81 -14.00 16.24
C SER A 230 14.30 -14.28 16.04
N TYR A 231 14.91 -13.74 14.98
CA TYR A 231 16.35 -13.79 14.82
C TYR A 231 16.97 -12.78 15.79
N HIS A 232 17.65 -13.25 16.83
CA HIS A 232 18.63 -12.43 17.54
C HIS A 232 19.82 -12.23 16.59
N LEU A 233 19.88 -11.07 15.93
CA LEU A 233 21.14 -10.59 15.39
C LEU A 233 22.02 -10.24 16.60
N ALA A 234 23.00 -11.10 16.87
CA ALA A 234 24.07 -10.87 17.83
C ALA A 234 24.96 -9.70 17.39
#